data_AF-A0A1Q6X3N9-F1
#
_entry.id   AF-A0A1Q6X3N9-F1
#
_cell.length_a   1.000
_cell.length_b   1.000
_cell.length_c   1.000
_cell.angle_alpha   90.00
_cell.angle_beta   90.00
_cell.angle_gamma   90.00
#
_symmetry.space_group_name_H-M   'P 1'
#
loop_
_entity.id
_entity.type
_entity.pdbx_description
1 polymer ?
#
loop_
_entity_poly.entity_id
_entity_poly.type
_entity_poly.pdbx_seq_one_letter_code
_entity_poly.pdbx_strand_id
1 'polypeptide(L)'
;MPHLKQKGSDGTRVKYRLGEKIEFPDFTIQYVGEHRKTLPVYPRGFLYYDFKVSKGKTEKVVSWTTGTGVIDPTDFEIDGKHYQLELRHSDKLGKLKENDLVVWQANRSS
;
A
#
# COMPACT_ATOMS: atom_id res chain seq x y z
N MET A 1 2.42 -23.85 -9.42
CA MET A 1 3.19 -22.66 -9.85
C MET A 1 3.81 -22.02 -8.62
N PRO A 2 5.14 -21.94 -8.47
CA PRO A 2 5.74 -21.29 -7.30
C PRO A 2 5.42 -19.79 -7.38
N HIS A 3 4.69 -19.27 -6.39
CA HIS A 3 4.52 -17.83 -6.21
C HIS A 3 5.89 -17.27 -5.82
N LEU A 4 6.53 -16.55 -6.73
CA LEU A 4 7.81 -15.91 -6.46
C LEU A 4 7.59 -14.92 -5.31
N LYS A 5 8.18 -15.19 -4.14
CA LYS A 5 8.17 -14.26 -3.01
C LYS A 5 9.07 -13.09 -3.36
N GLN A 6 8.47 -11.93 -3.60
CA GLN A 6 9.24 -10.71 -3.84
C GLN A 6 9.66 -10.10 -2.51
N LYS A 7 10.87 -9.57 -2.43
CA LYS A 7 11.36 -8.81 -1.27
C LYS A 7 11.24 -7.32 -1.53
N GLY A 8 10.76 -6.59 -0.54
CA GLY A 8 10.73 -5.13 -0.51
C GLY A 8 11.63 -4.60 0.61
N SER A 9 12.03 -3.35 0.48
CA SER A 9 12.70 -2.57 1.51
C SER A 9 12.15 -1.16 1.50
N ASP A 10 12.40 -0.44 2.57
CA ASP A 10 12.05 0.97 2.68
C ASP A 10 12.50 1.76 1.45
N GLY A 11 11.62 2.61 0.92
CA GLY A 11 11.92 3.48 -0.21
C GLY A 11 12.23 2.79 -1.53
N THR A 12 11.97 1.49 -1.65
CA THR A 12 12.25 0.72 -2.86
C THR A 12 10.98 0.53 -3.68
N ARG A 13 11.08 0.68 -5.00
CA ARG A 13 9.97 0.38 -5.93
C ARG A 13 9.80 -1.13 -6.04
N VAL A 14 8.62 -1.61 -5.70
CA VAL A 14 8.29 -3.05 -5.76
C VAL A 14 7.02 -3.25 -6.57
N LYS A 15 6.96 -4.32 -7.36
CA LYS A 15 5.75 -4.64 -8.12
C LYS A 15 4.76 -5.40 -7.25
N TYR A 16 3.48 -5.08 -7.36
CA TYR A 16 2.43 -5.87 -6.73
C TYR A 16 1.53 -6.52 -7.77
N ARG A 17 0.97 -7.67 -7.41
CA ARG A 17 -0.03 -8.39 -8.19
C ARG A 17 -1.03 -9.05 -7.26
N LEU A 18 -2.22 -9.35 -7.79
CA LEU A 18 -3.29 -9.95 -7.00
C LEU A 18 -2.81 -11.26 -6.39
N GLY A 19 -2.89 -11.36 -5.07
CA GLY A 19 -2.50 -12.56 -4.32
C GLY A 19 -1.00 -12.75 -4.13
N GLU A 20 -0.14 -11.95 -4.76
CA GLU A 20 1.31 -12.04 -4.55
C GLU A 20 1.74 -11.36 -3.25
N LYS A 21 2.55 -12.07 -2.46
CA LYS A 21 3.10 -11.56 -1.20
C LYS A 21 4.45 -10.89 -1.45
N ILE A 22 4.62 -9.70 -0.88
CA ILE A 22 5.86 -8.95 -0.85
C ILE A 22 6.35 -8.92 0.60
N GLU A 23 7.53 -9.48 0.83
CA GLU A 23 8.17 -9.56 2.15
C GLU A 23 9.02 -8.33 2.38
N PHE A 24 8.63 -7.50 3.34
CA PHE A 24 9.48 -6.46 3.93
C PHE A 24 10.16 -7.02 5.20
N PRO A 25 11.26 -6.42 5.69
CA PRO A 25 11.92 -6.89 6.91
C PRO A 25 10.99 -6.94 8.13
N ASP A 26 10.01 -6.03 8.19
CA ASP A 26 9.14 -5.86 9.35
C ASP A 26 7.73 -6.46 9.19
N PHE A 27 7.27 -6.71 7.98
CA PHE A 27 5.91 -7.18 7.69
C PHE A 27 5.84 -7.80 6.28
N THR A 28 4.73 -8.46 5.97
CA THR A 28 4.37 -8.88 4.61
C THR A 28 3.19 -8.06 4.13
N ILE A 29 3.24 -7.55 2.90
CA ILE A 29 2.13 -6.88 2.23
C ILE A 29 1.67 -7.70 1.02
N GLN A 30 0.37 -7.76 0.79
CA GLN A 30 -0.25 -8.50 -0.30
C GLN A 30 -1.38 -7.69 -0.90
N TYR A 31 -1.39 -7.50 -2.21
CA TYR A 31 -2.52 -6.90 -2.89
C TYR A 31 -3.68 -7.90 -2.96
N VAL A 32 -4.83 -7.54 -2.37
CA VAL A 32 -6.00 -8.44 -2.26
C VAL A 32 -7.16 -8.06 -3.18
N GLY A 33 -7.03 -6.96 -3.92
CA GLY A 33 -7.98 -6.56 -4.94
C GLY A 33 -8.43 -5.12 -4.79
N GLU A 34 -9.60 -4.82 -5.35
CA GLU A 34 -10.16 -3.48 -5.39
C GLU A 34 -11.58 -3.49 -4.87
N HIS A 35 -12.00 -2.41 -4.24
CA HIS A 35 -13.40 -2.17 -3.92
C HIS A 35 -13.82 -0.75 -4.28
N ARG A 36 -15.12 -0.57 -4.51
CA ARG A 36 -15.72 0.76 -4.69
C ARG A 36 -16.48 1.16 -3.44
N LYS A 37 -16.26 2.39 -2.98
CA LYS A 37 -17.04 2.99 -1.89
C LYS A 37 -17.71 4.26 -2.39
N THR A 38 -19.03 4.29 -2.32
CA THR A 38 -19.85 5.46 -2.66
C THR A 38 -20.09 6.30 -1.41
N LEU A 39 -20.16 7.62 -1.59
CA LEU A 39 -20.62 8.56 -0.56
C LEU A 39 -21.77 9.38 -1.15
N PRO A 40 -22.72 9.90 -0.36
CA PRO A 40 -23.83 10.70 -0.89
C PRO A 40 -23.37 11.88 -1.76
N VAL A 41 -22.27 12.53 -1.36
CA VAL A 41 -21.64 13.64 -2.10
C VAL A 41 -20.81 13.18 -3.32
N TYR A 42 -20.47 11.90 -3.40
CA TYR A 42 -19.71 11.28 -4.50
C TYR A 42 -20.42 10.00 -4.98
N PRO A 43 -21.51 10.11 -5.75
CA PRO A 43 -22.35 8.96 -6.13
C PRO A 43 -21.62 7.97 -7.05
N ARG A 44 -20.61 8.42 -7.80
CA ARG A 44 -19.72 7.54 -8.59
C ARG A 44 -18.76 6.71 -7.72
N GLY A 45 -18.60 7.12 -6.46
CA GLY A 45 -17.68 6.52 -5.50
C GLY A 45 -16.21 6.65 -5.87
N PHE A 46 -15.39 6.07 -5.01
CA PHE A 46 -13.94 5.97 -5.18
C PHE A 46 -13.53 4.52 -5.33
N LEU A 47 -12.57 4.27 -6.21
CA LEU A 47 -11.89 2.98 -6.32
C LEU A 47 -10.78 2.95 -5.27
N TYR A 48 -10.80 1.92 -4.44
CA TYR A 48 -9.77 1.64 -3.45
C TYR A 48 -9.00 0.39 -3.87
N TYR A 49 -7.70 0.44 -3.66
CA TYR A 49 -6.76 -0.66 -3.84
C TYR A 49 -6.43 -1.22 -2.46
N ASP A 50 -6.79 -2.47 -2.21
CA ASP A 50 -6.69 -3.08 -0.90
C ASP A 50 -5.42 -3.92 -0.76
N PHE A 51 -4.70 -3.68 0.32
CA PHE A 51 -3.49 -4.40 0.68
C PHE A 51 -3.64 -5.01 2.06
N LYS A 52 -3.49 -6.33 2.16
CA LYS A 52 -3.35 -6.99 3.44
C LYS A 52 -1.92 -6.84 3.93
N VAL A 53 -1.74 -6.20 5.09
CA VAL A 53 -0.47 -6.10 5.80
C VAL A 53 -0.50 -7.07 6.98
N SER A 54 0.57 -7.86 7.16
CA SER A 54 0.62 -8.90 8.18
C SER A 54 2.01 -9.03 8.84
N LYS A 55 2.03 -9.32 10.14
CA LYS A 55 3.23 -9.68 10.91
C LYS A 55 2.84 -10.68 11.99
N GLY A 56 3.37 -11.90 11.92
CA GLY A 56 3.01 -12.97 12.86
C GLY A 56 1.51 -13.26 12.82
N LYS A 57 0.82 -13.04 13.95
CA LYS A 57 -0.64 -13.21 14.07
C LYS A 57 -1.44 -11.94 13.78
N THR A 58 -0.77 -10.80 13.62
CA THR A 58 -1.41 -9.50 13.35
C THR A 58 -1.63 -9.35 11.86
N GLU A 59 -2.86 -9.06 11.46
CA GLU A 59 -3.22 -8.75 10.07
C GLU A 59 -4.18 -7.57 10.01
N LYS A 60 -4.10 -6.77 8.95
CA LYS A 60 -5.03 -5.69 8.66
C LYS A 60 -5.08 -5.36 7.17
N VAL A 61 -6.13 -4.67 6.75
CA VAL A 61 -6.27 -4.14 5.39
C VAL A 61 -5.93 -2.65 5.39
N VAL A 62 -5.12 -2.23 4.42
CA VAL A 62 -4.79 -0.85 4.10
C VAL A 62 -5.36 -0.57 2.72
N SER A 63 -6.24 0.42 2.62
CA SER A 63 -6.95 0.76 1.38
C SER A 63 -6.46 2.11 0.85
N TRP A 64 -5.82 2.09 -0.31
CA TRP A 64 -5.28 3.29 -0.97
C TRP A 64 -6.23 3.77 -2.08
N THR A 65 -6.41 5.07 -2.26
CA THR A 65 -7.23 5.64 -3.35
C THR A 65 -6.62 6.91 -3.92
N THR A 66 -6.88 7.20 -5.21
CA THR A 66 -6.57 8.50 -5.83
C THR A 66 -7.47 9.63 -5.32
N GLY A 67 -8.44 9.32 -4.46
CA GLY A 67 -9.37 10.27 -3.88
C GLY A 67 -10.07 11.11 -4.94
N THR A 68 -10.16 12.41 -4.70
CA THR A 68 -10.73 13.40 -5.62
C THR A 68 -9.73 13.94 -6.65
N GLY A 69 -8.58 13.29 -6.81
CA GLY A 69 -7.50 13.70 -7.73
C GLY A 69 -6.22 14.16 -7.03
N VAL A 70 -6.22 14.27 -5.70
CA VAL A 70 -4.99 14.43 -4.91
C VAL A 70 -4.47 13.04 -4.58
N ILE A 71 -3.24 12.76 -5.03
CA ILE A 71 -2.57 11.48 -4.77
C ILE A 71 -1.64 11.67 -3.58
N ASP A 72 -2.07 11.16 -2.43
CA ASP A 72 -1.31 11.20 -1.18
C ASP A 72 -0.94 9.78 -0.72
N PRO A 73 0.07 9.64 0.15
CA PRO A 73 0.35 8.38 0.83
C PRO A 73 -0.81 7.94 1.72
N THR A 74 -0.98 6.62 1.89
CA THR A 74 -1.87 6.06 2.91
C THR A 74 -1.06 5.58 4.10
N ASP A 75 -1.29 6.18 5.27
CA ASP A 75 -0.59 5.80 6.49
C ASP A 75 -1.13 4.49 7.07
N PHE A 76 -0.23 3.70 7.67
CA PHE A 76 -0.60 2.49 8.38
C PHE A 76 0.41 2.16 9.48
N GLU A 77 -0.07 1.63 10.61
CA GLU A 77 0.79 1.13 11.69
C GLU A 77 0.78 -0.40 11.82
N ILE A 78 1.94 -1.05 11.83
CA ILE A 78 2.04 -2.49 12.13
C ILE A 78 3.16 -2.69 13.14
N ASP A 79 2.87 -3.41 14.22
CA ASP A 79 3.84 -3.70 15.30
C ASP A 79 4.47 -2.44 15.91
N GLY A 80 3.65 -1.42 16.18
CA GLY A 80 4.08 -0.15 16.79
C GLY A 80 4.93 0.77 15.89
N LYS A 81 5.16 0.38 14.63
CA LYS A 81 5.88 1.18 13.63
C LYS A 81 4.90 1.77 12.63
N HIS A 82 5.12 3.05 12.30
CA HIS A 82 4.31 3.79 11.34
C HIS A 82 4.94 3.74 9.95
N TYR A 83 4.11 3.55 8.93
CA TYR A 83 4.52 3.45 7.54
C TYR A 83 3.55 4.21 6.63
N GLN A 84 4.01 4.55 5.44
CA GLN A 84 3.23 5.19 4.39
C GLN A 84 3.27 4.31 3.13
N LEU A 85 2.11 4.00 2.57
CA LEU A 85 1.96 3.30 1.30
C LEU A 85 1.70 4.30 0.18
N GLU A 86 2.56 4.31 -0.82
CA GLU A 86 2.46 5.17 -1.99
C GLU A 86 2.23 4.34 -3.26
N LEU A 87 1.20 4.71 -4.03
CA LEU A 87 0.94 4.19 -5.37
C LEU A 87 0.87 5.35 -6.36
N ARG A 88 1.19 5.09 -7.64
CA ARG A 88 1.11 6.03 -8.79
C ARG A 88 2.06 7.23 -8.73
N HIS A 89 2.25 7.84 -7.56
CA HIS A 89 3.21 8.90 -7.30
C HIS A 89 3.84 8.66 -5.92
N SER A 90 5.11 9.04 -5.79
CA SER A 90 5.87 9.03 -4.55
C SER A 90 6.45 10.41 -4.35
N ASP A 91 6.32 11.00 -3.16
CA ASP A 91 6.84 12.34 -2.89
C ASP A 91 8.36 12.42 -3.10
N LYS A 92 9.06 11.31 -2.85
CA LYS A 92 10.53 11.22 -2.96
C LYS A 92 11.01 10.66 -4.30
N LEU A 93 10.22 9.80 -4.97
CA LEU A 93 10.64 9.09 -6.18
C LEU A 93 9.90 9.52 -7.46
N GLY A 94 8.96 10.45 -7.34
CA GLY A 94 8.12 10.93 -8.43
C GLY A 94 7.13 9.88 -8.94
N LYS A 95 6.82 9.95 -10.24
CA LYS A 95 5.85 9.06 -10.88
C LYS A 95 6.27 7.58 -10.76
N LEU A 96 5.35 6.75 -10.27
CA LEU A 96 5.51 5.30 -10.18
C LEU A 96 4.88 4.62 -11.41
N LYS A 97 5.42 3.46 -11.81
CA LYS A 97 4.81 2.70 -12.90
C LYS A 97 3.51 2.07 -12.43
N GLU A 98 2.71 1.62 -13.39
CA GLU A 98 1.56 0.80 -13.07
C GLU A 98 1.98 -0.43 -12.27
N ASN A 99 1.22 -0.71 -11.21
CA ASN A 99 1.47 -1.78 -10.26
C ASN A 99 2.80 -1.70 -9.51
N ASP A 100 3.47 -0.55 -9.49
CA ASP A 100 4.54 -0.28 -8.53
C ASP A 100 3.91 0.26 -7.23
N LEU A 101 4.41 -0.21 -6.10
CA LEU A 101 4.22 0.37 -4.78
C LEU A 101 5.56 0.76 -4.17
N VAL A 102 5.52 1.73 -3.27
CA VAL A 102 6.63 2.09 -2.38
C VAL A 102 6.08 2.15 -0.97
N VAL A 103 6.87 1.67 -0.01
CA VAL A 103 6.59 1.87 1.42
C VAL A 103 7.72 2.66 2.04
N TRP A 104 7.35 3.67 2.83
CA TRP A 104 8.27 4.39 3.70
C TRP A 104 7.92 4.13 5.16
N GLN A 105 8.91 3.88 6.01
CA GLN A 105 8.78 4.00 7.44
C GLN A 105 8.69 5.49 7.75
N ALA A 106 7.55 5.91 8.30
CA ALA A 106 7.39 7.27 8.75
C ALA A 106 8.32 7.46 9.95
N ASN A 107 9.31 8.36 9.82
CA ASN A 107 10.00 8.84 11.00
C ASN A 107 8.95 9.54 11.86
N ARG A 108 8.78 9.11 13.11
CA ARG A 108 8.14 9.99 14.11
C ARG A 108 9.02 11.24 14.16
N SER A 109 8.56 12.33 13.57
CA SER A 109 9.02 13.64 13.96
C SER A 109 8.71 13.75 15.45
N SER A 110 9.75 13.62 16.28
CA SER A 110 9.73 14.04 17.68
C SER A 110 9.43 15.52 17.78
#